data_AF-A0AAW0VUW9-F1
#
_entry.id   AF-A0AAW0VUW9-F1
#
_cell.length_a   1.000
_cell.length_b   1.000
_cell.length_c   1.000
_cell.angle_alpha   90.00
_cell.angle_beta   90.00
_cell.angle_gamma   90.00
#
_symmetry.space_group_name_H-M   'P 1'
#
loop_
_entity.id
_entity.type
_entity.pdbx_description
1 polymer ?
#
loop_
_entity_poly.entity_id
_entity_poly.type
_entity_poly.pdbx_seq_one_letter_code
_entity_poly.pdbx_strand_id
1 'polypeptide(L)'
;CKALFPHLEPSEVHIDVMSEPDDVSDLLHLLDVLTSYNHHCIGLALHHHYLHDDAVTTSDKILQRVQPKNYLMVFRGHLSDVTLLPSSLMRLYLAIVSDDHARHLLPQLHSLVTQLEYLDDLAVRIPAKVTPEALQPLPKTQKFVEVVLSGVSDAGVSHACDVVHKLQPPK
;
A
#
# COMPACT_ATOMS: atom_id res chain seq x y z
N CYS A 1 23.29 -25.45 27.80
CA CYS A 1 23.19 -25.79 26.37
C CYS A 1 23.76 -24.65 25.53
N LYS A 2 24.93 -24.85 24.91
CA LYS A 2 25.47 -23.91 23.92
C LYS A 2 24.72 -24.17 22.61
N ALA A 3 23.99 -23.18 22.11
CA ALA A 3 23.29 -23.28 20.82
C ALA A 3 24.32 -23.49 19.70
N LEU A 4 24.08 -24.48 18.85
CA LEU A 4 24.98 -24.90 17.78
C LEU A 4 25.03 -23.92 16.58
N PHE A 5 24.23 -22.86 16.62
CA PHE A 5 24.31 -21.71 15.73
C PHE A 5 23.90 -20.46 16.53
N PRO A 6 24.77 -19.46 16.79
CA PRO A 6 24.26 -18.14 17.12
C PRO A 6 23.38 -17.73 15.93
N HIS A 7 22.08 -17.53 16.17
CA HIS A 7 21.11 -17.24 15.12
C HIS A 7 21.65 -16.08 14.28
N LEU A 8 21.93 -16.35 12.99
CA LEU A 8 22.37 -15.31 12.06
C LEU A 8 21.31 -14.20 12.08
N GLU A 9 21.79 -12.97 12.23
CA GLU A 9 20.92 -11.80 12.17
C GLU A 9 20.16 -11.82 10.84
N PRO A 10 18.83 -11.58 10.85
CA PRO A 10 18.06 -11.56 9.62
C PRO A 10 18.55 -10.40 8.74
N SER A 11 18.84 -10.71 7.47
CA SER A 11 19.22 -9.72 6.47
C SER A 11 18.03 -8.85 6.05
N GLU A 12 16.82 -9.41 6.13
CA GLU A 12 15.60 -8.82 5.59
C GLU A 12 14.40 -9.14 6.49
N VAL A 13 13.51 -8.17 6.66
CA VAL A 13 12.31 -8.32 7.48
C VAL A 13 11.08 -7.94 6.68
N HIS A 14 10.09 -8.84 6.68
CA HIS A 14 8.73 -8.60 6.20
C HIS A 14 7.78 -8.52 7.39
N ILE A 15 6.88 -7.54 7.37
CA ILE A 15 5.88 -7.35 8.40
C ILE A 15 4.50 -7.41 7.76
N ASP A 16 3.76 -8.46 8.08
CA ASP A 16 2.38 -8.66 7.65
C ASP A 16 1.45 -8.50 8.87
N VAL A 17 0.62 -7.44 8.85
CA VAL A 17 -0.34 -7.12 9.90
C VAL A 17 -1.74 -7.44 9.40
N MET A 18 -2.35 -8.49 9.94
CA MET A 18 -3.67 -8.99 9.53
C MET A 18 -4.82 -8.30 10.26
N SER A 19 -4.61 -7.88 11.50
CA SER A 19 -5.58 -7.12 12.31
C SER A 19 -5.49 -5.62 12.04
N GLU A 20 -6.40 -4.84 12.61
CA GLU A 20 -6.26 -3.39 12.69
C GLU A 20 -4.91 -3.05 13.34
N PRO A 21 -4.03 -2.27 12.68
CA PRO A 21 -2.72 -1.94 13.23
C PRO A 21 -2.75 -1.27 14.61
N ASP A 22 -3.79 -0.50 14.93
CA ASP A 22 -3.95 0.10 16.26
C ASP A 22 -4.22 -0.94 17.37
N ASP A 23 -4.68 -2.15 17.03
CA ASP A 23 -4.84 -3.26 17.98
C ASP A 23 -3.53 -4.00 18.27
N VAL A 24 -2.46 -3.72 17.50
CA VAL A 24 -1.15 -4.33 17.69
C VAL A 24 -0.28 -3.41 18.55
N SER A 25 -0.49 -3.49 19.86
CA SER A 25 0.08 -2.57 20.87
C SER A 25 1.58 -2.27 20.72
N ASP A 26 2.37 -3.25 20.32
CA ASP A 26 3.84 -3.14 20.20
C ASP A 26 4.34 -2.98 18.76
N LEU A 27 3.45 -2.74 17.78
CA LEU A 27 3.85 -2.61 16.37
C LEU A 27 4.85 -1.47 16.16
N LEU A 28 4.57 -0.28 16.70
CA LEU A 28 5.49 0.85 16.57
C LEU A 28 6.82 0.60 17.28
N HIS A 29 6.79 -0.10 18.42
CA HIS A 29 8.01 -0.48 19.13
C HIS A 29 8.86 -1.45 18.32
N LEU A 30 8.24 -2.45 17.67
CA LEU A 30 8.93 -3.36 16.75
C LEU A 30 9.63 -2.59 15.61
N LEU A 31 8.95 -1.61 15.00
CA LEU A 31 9.55 -0.80 13.93
C LEU A 31 10.75 0.03 14.41
N ASP A 32 10.65 0.60 15.62
CA ASP A 32 11.75 1.34 16.25
C ASP A 32 12.95 0.42 16.55
N VAL A 33 12.69 -0.81 16.99
CA VAL A 33 13.70 -1.85 17.22
C VAL A 33 14.42 -2.20 15.91
N LEU A 34 13.69 -2.54 14.85
CA LEU A 34 14.28 -2.86 13.55
C LEU A 34 15.19 -1.74 13.05
N THR A 35 14.74 -0.49 13.18
CA THR A 35 15.50 0.70 12.80
C THR A 35 16.75 0.91 13.67
N SER A 36 16.69 0.56 14.96
CA SER A 36 17.80 0.69 15.91
C SER A 36 18.90 -0.35 15.68
N TYR A 37 18.53 -1.55 15.24
CA TYR A 37 19.45 -2.63 14.92
C TYR A 37 19.90 -2.65 13.45
N ASN A 38 19.55 -1.61 12.66
CA ASN A 38 19.84 -1.50 11.23
C ASN A 38 19.31 -2.69 10.39
N HIS A 39 18.21 -3.30 10.80
CA HIS A 39 17.51 -4.28 9.96
C HIS A 39 16.66 -3.56 8.92
N HIS A 40 16.72 -4.03 7.67
CA HIS A 40 15.91 -3.50 6.59
C HIS A 40 14.52 -4.14 6.60
N CYS A 41 13.49 -3.33 6.86
CA CYS A 41 12.11 -3.71 6.55
C CYS A 41 11.89 -3.57 5.04
N ILE A 42 11.82 -4.71 4.33
CA ILE A 42 11.69 -4.74 2.87
C ILE A 42 10.23 -4.91 2.43
N GLY A 43 9.34 -5.33 3.33
CA GLY A 43 7.91 -5.43 3.08
C GLY A 43 7.07 -5.03 4.29
N LEU A 44 6.07 -4.20 4.04
CA LEU A 44 5.06 -3.79 5.02
C LEU A 44 3.67 -4.00 4.42
N ALA A 45 2.91 -4.95 4.95
CA ALA A 45 1.55 -5.23 4.53
C ALA A 45 0.55 -5.03 5.67
N LEU A 46 -0.23 -3.95 5.59
CA LEU A 46 -1.33 -3.66 6.49
C LEU A 46 -2.61 -4.20 5.85
N HIS A 47 -2.86 -5.50 6.00
CA HIS A 47 -3.96 -6.19 5.32
C HIS A 47 -5.31 -5.65 5.73
N HIS A 48 -5.51 -5.36 7.01
CA HIS A 48 -6.77 -4.80 7.50
C HIS A 48 -7.10 -3.48 6.79
N HIS A 49 -6.14 -2.55 6.81
CA HIS A 49 -6.20 -1.27 6.10
C HIS A 49 -6.35 -1.40 4.58
N TYR A 50 -5.89 -2.49 3.98
CA TYR A 50 -6.11 -2.76 2.57
C TYR A 50 -7.51 -3.33 2.31
N LEU A 51 -8.06 -4.15 3.19
CA LEU A 51 -9.30 -4.89 2.95
C LEU A 51 -10.57 -4.19 3.44
N HIS A 52 -10.44 -3.30 4.43
CA HIS A 52 -11.55 -2.59 5.07
C HIS A 52 -11.53 -1.10 4.73
N ASP A 53 -12.72 -0.47 4.69
CA ASP A 53 -12.89 0.91 4.24
C ASP A 53 -12.85 1.94 5.39
N ASP A 54 -12.15 1.62 6.49
CA ASP A 54 -12.13 2.39 7.73
C ASP A 54 -11.10 3.54 7.74
N ALA A 55 -11.17 4.40 8.76
CA ALA A 55 -10.57 5.73 8.79
C ALA A 55 -9.00 5.77 8.78
N VAL A 56 -8.47 6.92 8.35
CA VAL A 56 -7.35 7.02 7.38
C VAL A 56 -6.08 7.71 7.92
N THR A 57 -5.49 7.33 9.07
CA THR A 57 -4.22 7.98 9.48
C THR A 57 -3.15 7.06 10.05
N THR A 58 -3.48 5.83 10.41
CA THR A 58 -2.54 4.95 11.09
C THR A 58 -1.50 4.38 10.12
N SER A 59 -1.85 4.12 8.85
CA SER A 59 -0.89 3.66 7.83
C SER A 59 0.27 4.63 7.62
N ASP A 60 -0.03 5.93 7.47
CA ASP A 60 0.97 6.96 7.20
C ASP A 60 1.99 7.06 8.35
N LYS A 61 1.50 7.00 9.60
CA LYS A 61 2.36 7.01 10.80
C LYS A 61 3.28 5.78 10.83
N ILE A 62 2.74 4.61 10.52
CA ILE A 62 3.51 3.35 10.47
C ILE A 62 4.56 3.44 9.36
N LEU A 63 4.19 3.89 8.17
CA LEU A 63 5.10 4.03 7.04
C LEU A 63 6.23 5.01 7.34
N GLN A 64 5.92 6.16 7.94
CA GLN A 64 6.92 7.16 8.36
C GLN A 64 7.93 6.62 9.39
N ARG A 65 7.57 5.60 10.19
CA ARG A 65 8.52 4.92 11.09
C ARG A 65 9.44 3.94 10.36
N VAL A 66 8.99 3.40 9.24
CA VAL A 66 9.80 2.52 8.38
C VAL A 66 10.77 3.32 7.52
N GLN A 67 10.36 4.44 6.94
CA GLN A 67 11.14 5.19 5.94
C GLN A 67 12.54 5.71 6.34
N PRO A 68 12.88 6.11 7.58
CA PRO A 68 14.09 6.90 7.85
C PRO A 68 15.40 6.19 7.49
N LYS A 69 15.39 4.86 7.35
CA LYS A 69 16.58 4.04 7.07
C LYS A 69 16.33 2.79 6.21
N ASN A 70 15.09 2.53 5.77
CA ASN A 70 14.74 1.22 5.19
C ASN A 70 14.50 1.22 3.69
N TYR A 71 15.00 0.17 3.05
CA TYR A 71 14.81 -0.19 1.65
C TYR A 71 13.46 -0.91 1.47
N LEU A 72 12.35 -0.18 1.69
CA LEU A 72 11.01 -0.77 1.57
C LEU A 72 10.71 -1.01 0.09
N MET A 73 10.55 -2.27 -0.28
CA MET A 73 10.27 -2.71 -1.65
C MET A 73 8.80 -3.02 -1.88
N VAL A 74 8.07 -3.41 -0.82
CA VAL A 74 6.66 -3.79 -0.90
C VAL A 74 5.85 -3.02 0.15
N PHE A 75 4.81 -2.32 -0.30
CA PHE A 75 3.83 -1.70 0.58
C PHE A 75 2.42 -2.15 0.21
N ARG A 76 1.62 -2.51 1.23
CA ARG A 76 0.19 -2.77 1.10
C ARG A 76 -0.58 -2.05 2.21
N GLY A 77 -1.60 -1.28 1.84
CA GLY A 77 -2.44 -0.55 2.79
C GLY A 77 -3.20 0.59 2.14
N HIS A 78 -3.69 1.54 2.95
CA HIS A 78 -4.17 2.85 2.49
C HIS A 78 -3.09 3.91 2.79
N LEU A 79 -3.11 5.05 2.11
CA LEU A 79 -2.27 6.21 2.46
C LEU A 79 -3.09 7.49 2.31
N SER A 80 -2.87 8.49 3.16
CA SER A 80 -3.45 9.81 2.91
C SER A 80 -2.62 10.60 1.89
N ASP A 81 -1.30 10.34 1.84
CA ASP A 81 -0.35 11.01 0.97
C ASP A 81 0.63 9.99 0.37
N VAL A 82 0.63 9.86 -0.96
CA VAL A 82 1.54 8.92 -1.64
C VAL A 82 2.99 9.40 -1.67
N THR A 83 3.25 10.69 -1.40
CA THR A 83 4.62 11.21 -1.32
C THR A 83 5.41 10.63 -0.14
N LEU A 84 4.72 9.96 0.79
CA LEU A 84 5.30 9.14 1.85
C LEU A 84 5.86 7.80 1.35
N LEU A 85 5.78 7.47 0.07
CA LEU A 85 6.34 6.24 -0.47
C LEU A 85 7.84 6.42 -0.78
N PRO A 86 8.71 5.47 -0.40
CA PRO A 86 10.14 5.56 -0.70
C PRO A 86 10.43 5.21 -2.16
N SER A 87 11.51 5.77 -2.72
CA SER A 87 11.93 5.50 -4.10
C SER A 87 12.35 4.05 -4.37
N SER A 88 12.67 3.28 -3.33
CA SER A 88 12.99 1.84 -3.42
C SER A 88 11.77 0.95 -3.71
N LEU A 89 10.56 1.51 -3.75
CA LEU A 89 9.34 0.73 -3.86
C LEU A 89 9.25 0.03 -5.22
N MET A 90 9.03 -1.28 -5.18
CA MET A 90 8.82 -2.13 -6.36
C MET A 90 7.38 -2.58 -6.51
N ARG A 91 6.66 -2.75 -5.40
CA ARG A 91 5.25 -3.18 -5.41
C ARG A 91 4.41 -2.32 -4.48
N LEU A 92 3.34 -1.77 -5.04
CA LEU A 92 2.39 -0.92 -4.34
C LEU A 92 0.98 -1.51 -4.43
N TYR A 93 0.41 -1.90 -3.29
CA TYR A 93 -0.99 -2.34 -3.16
C TYR A 93 -1.77 -1.31 -2.35
N LEU A 94 -2.47 -0.41 -3.03
CA LEU A 94 -3.09 0.76 -2.43
C LEU A 94 -4.61 0.60 -2.36
N ALA A 95 -5.20 0.84 -1.19
CA ALA A 95 -6.65 0.86 -1.02
C ALA A 95 -7.18 2.29 -1.05
N ILE A 96 -8.17 2.53 -1.93
CA ILE A 96 -9.02 3.72 -1.93
C ILE A 96 -10.21 3.45 -1.01
N VAL A 97 -10.60 4.43 -0.21
CA VAL A 97 -11.69 4.25 0.80
C VAL A 97 -12.92 5.10 0.54
N SER A 98 -12.81 6.12 -0.32
CA SER A 98 -13.92 7.03 -0.66
C SER A 98 -13.62 7.80 -1.96
N ASP A 99 -14.64 8.47 -2.49
CA ASP A 99 -14.52 9.39 -3.62
C ASP A 99 -13.50 10.51 -3.38
N ASP A 100 -13.56 11.16 -2.21
CA ASP A 100 -12.64 12.25 -1.88
C ASP A 100 -11.21 11.75 -1.76
N HIS A 101 -11.04 10.54 -1.21
CA HIS A 101 -9.75 9.87 -1.19
C HIS A 101 -9.24 9.59 -2.61
N ALA A 102 -10.08 9.07 -3.51
CA ALA A 102 -9.71 8.87 -4.91
C ALA A 102 -9.28 10.18 -5.60
N ARG A 103 -10.07 11.24 -5.47
CA ARG A 103 -9.80 12.55 -6.07
C ARG A 103 -8.50 13.16 -5.55
N HIS A 104 -8.16 12.89 -4.30
CA HIS A 104 -6.92 13.35 -3.69
C HIS A 104 -5.70 12.53 -4.13
N LEU A 105 -5.81 11.20 -4.09
CA LEU A 105 -4.66 10.29 -4.17
C LEU A 105 -4.24 9.97 -5.62
N LEU A 106 -5.21 9.73 -6.52
CA LEU A 106 -4.92 9.28 -7.89
C LEU A 106 -4.12 10.30 -8.73
N PRO A 107 -4.35 11.63 -8.62
CA PRO A 107 -3.51 12.62 -9.30
C PRO A 107 -2.06 12.65 -8.79
N GLN A 108 -1.88 12.43 -7.49
CA GLN A 108 -0.54 12.36 -6.90
C GLN A 108 0.19 11.11 -7.37
N LEU A 109 -0.52 9.98 -7.45
CA LEU A 109 0.05 8.71 -7.93
C LEU A 109 0.61 8.86 -9.36
N HIS A 110 -0.06 9.59 -10.25
CA HIS A 110 0.47 9.90 -11.59
C HIS A 110 1.81 10.64 -11.54
N SER A 111 1.88 11.64 -10.67
CA SER A 111 3.06 12.50 -10.52
C SER A 111 4.22 11.77 -9.85
N LEU A 112 3.92 10.75 -9.04
CA LEU A 112 4.89 10.02 -8.25
C LEU A 112 5.47 8.82 -9.01
N VAL A 113 4.72 8.15 -9.89
CA VAL A 113 5.23 6.98 -10.62
C VAL A 113 6.46 7.32 -11.47
N THR A 114 6.59 8.56 -11.95
CA THR A 114 7.82 9.01 -12.65
C THR A 114 9.03 9.11 -11.73
N GLN A 115 8.83 9.18 -10.41
CA GLN A 115 9.88 9.25 -9.38
C GLN A 115 10.14 7.87 -8.75
N LEU A 116 9.20 6.93 -8.87
CA LEU A 116 9.36 5.54 -8.43
C LEU A 116 9.88 4.69 -9.59
N GLU A 117 11.14 4.93 -9.95
CA GLU A 117 11.78 4.28 -11.13
C GLU A 117 11.73 2.75 -11.07
N TYR A 118 11.65 2.15 -9.88
CA TYR A 118 11.62 0.70 -9.68
C TYR A 118 10.22 0.10 -9.54
N LEU A 119 9.15 0.90 -9.66
CA LEU A 119 7.78 0.41 -9.48
C LEU A 119 7.36 -0.50 -10.63
N ASP A 120 7.36 -1.80 -10.34
CA ASP A 120 6.96 -2.87 -11.26
C ASP A 120 5.46 -3.13 -11.21
N ASP A 121 4.94 -3.26 -9.99
CA ASP A 121 3.58 -3.74 -9.73
C ASP A 121 2.78 -2.67 -8.99
N LEU A 122 1.68 -2.22 -9.60
CA LEU A 122 0.69 -1.34 -8.97
C LEU A 122 -0.64 -2.07 -8.90
N ALA A 123 -1.20 -2.21 -7.71
CA ALA A 123 -2.55 -2.72 -7.52
C ALA A 123 -3.37 -1.71 -6.74
N VAL A 124 -4.54 -1.33 -7.25
CA VAL A 124 -5.44 -0.40 -6.58
C VAL A 124 -6.75 -1.09 -6.23
N ARG A 125 -7.10 -1.15 -4.95
CA ARG A 125 -8.40 -1.64 -4.50
C ARG A 125 -9.41 -0.51 -4.45
N ILE A 126 -10.58 -0.73 -5.04
CA ILE A 126 -11.69 0.20 -5.09
C ILE A 126 -12.95 -0.46 -4.48
N PRO A 127 -13.56 0.13 -3.45
CA PRO A 127 -14.83 -0.36 -2.92
C PRO A 127 -15.99 0.10 -3.79
N ALA A 128 -17.05 -0.71 -3.85
CA ALA A 128 -18.23 -0.48 -4.69
C ALA A 128 -18.92 0.87 -4.47
N LYS A 129 -18.70 1.51 -3.31
CA LYS A 129 -19.24 2.84 -2.99
C LYS A 129 -18.53 4.00 -3.71
N VAL A 130 -17.36 3.78 -4.31
CA VAL A 130 -16.63 4.82 -5.05
C VAL A 130 -17.22 4.96 -6.44
N THR A 131 -17.51 6.19 -6.86
CA THR A 131 -18.13 6.45 -8.17
C THR A 131 -17.08 6.62 -9.28
N PRO A 132 -17.41 6.25 -10.54
CA PRO A 132 -16.51 6.45 -11.67
C PRO A 132 -16.09 7.92 -11.86
N GLU A 133 -16.91 8.89 -11.48
CA GLU A 133 -16.60 10.32 -11.62
C GLU A 133 -15.48 10.79 -10.68
N ALA A 134 -15.26 10.08 -9.58
CA ALA A 134 -14.16 10.34 -8.66
C ALA A 134 -12.80 9.80 -9.16
N LEU A 135 -12.83 8.91 -10.15
CA LEU A 135 -11.66 8.17 -10.62
C LEU A 135 -11.00 8.83 -11.84
N GLN A 136 -9.71 8.58 -11.97
CA GLN A 136 -8.90 8.92 -13.13
C GLN A 136 -8.20 7.64 -13.63
N PRO A 137 -7.77 7.57 -14.91
CA PRO A 137 -6.91 6.49 -15.40
C PRO A 137 -5.77 6.21 -14.42
N LEU A 138 -5.27 4.99 -14.32
CA LEU A 138 -4.07 4.67 -13.52
C LEU A 138 -2.79 4.91 -14.33
N PRO A 139 -1.65 5.22 -13.69
CA PRO A 139 -0.38 5.32 -14.40
C PRO A 139 0.07 3.94 -14.89
N LYS A 140 0.86 3.91 -15.97
CA LYS A 140 1.56 2.68 -16.39
C LYS A 140 2.72 2.40 -15.43
N THR A 141 2.93 1.13 -15.12
CA THR A 141 4.13 0.62 -14.44
C THR A 141 4.97 -0.21 -15.41
N GLN A 142 6.12 -0.72 -14.96
CA GLN A 142 6.98 -1.54 -15.82
C GLN A 142 6.38 -2.90 -16.16
N LYS A 143 5.61 -3.50 -15.26
CA LYS A 143 5.10 -4.87 -15.43
C LYS A 143 3.59 -4.94 -15.42
N PHE A 144 2.96 -4.53 -14.31
CA PHE A 144 1.54 -4.81 -14.14
C PHE A 144 0.80 -3.72 -13.36
N VAL A 145 -0.42 -3.47 -13.82
CA VAL A 145 -1.42 -2.63 -13.14
C VAL A 145 -2.65 -3.48 -12.88
N GLU A 146 -2.99 -3.66 -11.61
CA GLU A 146 -4.16 -4.40 -11.13
C GLU A 146 -5.22 -3.45 -10.59
N VAL A 147 -6.49 -3.78 -10.84
CA VAL A 147 -7.63 -3.16 -10.17
C VAL A 147 -8.37 -4.24 -9.41
N VAL A 148 -8.49 -4.07 -8.09
CA VAL A 148 -9.23 -4.98 -7.21
C VAL A 148 -10.54 -4.33 -6.81
N LEU A 149 -11.67 -4.88 -7.27
CA LEU A 149 -12.98 -4.38 -6.89
C LEU A 149 -13.50 -5.13 -5.67
N SER A 150 -14.00 -4.40 -4.68
CA SER A 150 -14.55 -4.99 -3.44
C SER A 150 -16.02 -4.60 -3.26
N GLY A 151 -16.80 -5.52 -2.69
CA GLY A 151 -18.25 -5.32 -2.49
C GLY A 151 -19.08 -5.39 -3.77
N VAL A 152 -18.57 -6.00 -4.84
CA VAL A 152 -19.34 -6.18 -6.08
C VAL A 152 -20.45 -7.21 -5.86
N SER A 153 -21.68 -6.82 -6.19
CA SER A 153 -22.87 -7.69 -6.22
C SER A 153 -23.45 -7.71 -7.64
N ASP A 154 -24.40 -8.59 -7.92
CA ASP A 154 -25.05 -8.70 -9.24
C ASP A 154 -25.63 -7.36 -9.73
N ALA A 155 -26.25 -6.60 -8.83
CA ALA A 155 -26.78 -5.27 -9.14
C ALA A 155 -25.68 -4.22 -9.43
N GLY A 156 -24.46 -4.46 -8.95
CA GLY A 156 -23.31 -3.56 -9.07
C GLY A 156 -22.36 -3.88 -10.24
N VAL A 157 -22.66 -4.88 -11.07
CA VAL A 157 -21.74 -5.28 -12.16
C VAL A 157 -21.54 -4.16 -13.19
N SER A 158 -22.61 -3.44 -13.57
CA SER A 158 -22.48 -2.31 -14.50
C SER A 158 -21.54 -1.24 -13.95
N HIS A 159 -21.72 -0.89 -12.66
CA HIS A 159 -20.86 0.07 -11.96
C HIS A 159 -19.41 -0.39 -11.90
N ALA A 160 -19.18 -1.67 -11.60
CA ALA A 160 -17.84 -2.28 -11.60
C ALA A 160 -17.16 -2.16 -12.98
N CYS A 161 -17.90 -2.38 -14.07
CA CYS A 161 -17.40 -2.19 -15.43
C CYS A 161 -17.00 -0.73 -15.69
N ASP A 162 -17.82 0.24 -15.28
CA ASP A 162 -17.54 1.67 -15.45
C ASP A 162 -16.28 2.09 -14.67
N VAL A 163 -16.13 1.59 -13.43
CA VAL A 163 -14.91 1.79 -12.61
C VAL A 163 -13.67 1.23 -13.33
N VAL A 164 -13.73 -0.01 -13.83
CA VAL A 164 -12.60 -0.62 -14.56
C VAL A 164 -12.26 0.19 -15.80
N HIS A 165 -13.26 0.59 -16.59
CA HIS A 165 -13.05 1.39 -17.78
C HIS A 165 -12.37 2.72 -17.46
N LYS A 166 -12.81 3.39 -16.38
CA LYS A 166 -12.25 4.67 -15.95
C LYS A 166 -10.80 4.58 -15.48
N LEU A 167 -10.42 3.46 -14.89
CA LEU A 167 -9.06 3.22 -14.37
C LEU A 167 -8.08 2.69 -15.41
N GLN A 168 -8.53 2.37 -16.62
CA GLN A 168 -7.64 1.88 -17.68
C GLN A 168 -6.49 2.86 -17.92
N PRO A 169 -5.23 2.42 -17.88
CA PRO A 169 -4.10 3.27 -18.21
C PRO A 169 -4.24 3.90 -19.60
N PRO A 170 -3.74 5.12 -19.82
CA PRO A 170 -3.80 5.78 -21.12
C PRO A 170 -3.11 4.91 -22.19
N LYS A 171 -3.62 4.92 -23.43
CA LYS A 171 -3.02 4.16 -24.53
C LYS A 171 -1.61 4.65 -24.84
#